data_AF-A0A2V8TY73-F1
#
_entry.id   AF-A0A2V8TY73-F1
#
_cell.length_a   1.000
_cell.length_b   1.000
_cell.length_c   1.000
_cell.angle_alpha   90.00
_cell.angle_beta   90.00
_cell.angle_gamma   90.00
#
_symmetry.space_group_name_H-M   'P 1'
#
loop_
_entity.id
_entity.type
_entity.pdbx_description
1 polymer ?
#
loop_
_entity_poly.entity_id
_entity_poly.type
_entity_poly.pdbx_seq_one_letter_code
_entity_poly.pdbx_strand_id
1 'polypeptide(L)'
;MNAEIMAEELHDRTTAIDRASLDTGRFHKSVAALVVLQGAEIGRNYRLRRGPTIIGRGFGAEIRLPDDLASREHARLECRTPS
;
A
#
# COMPACT_ATOMS: atom_id res chain seq x y z
N MET A 1 -17.65 36.71 11.43
CA MET A 1 -16.67 35.79 12.04
C MET A 1 -16.91 34.46 11.34
N ASN A 2 -16.07 34.15 10.33
CA ASN A 2 -16.42 33.21 9.27
C ASN A 2 -16.08 31.77 9.64
N ALA A 3 -17.02 30.85 9.38
CA ALA A 3 -16.88 29.41 9.60
C ALA A 3 -15.77 28.75 8.76
N GLU A 4 -15.24 29.46 7.76
CA GLU A 4 -14.11 29.01 6.92
C GLU A 4 -12.77 29.00 7.68
N ILE A 5 -12.63 29.77 8.77
CA ILE A 5 -11.37 29.81 9.54
C ILE A 5 -11.22 28.57 10.46
N MET A 6 -12.29 27.78 10.67
CA MET A 6 -12.25 26.63 11.59
C MET A 6 -11.96 25.28 10.91
N ALA A 7 -11.86 25.23 9.58
CA ALA A 7 -11.67 23.97 8.84
C ALA A 7 -10.20 23.63 8.54
N GLU A 8 -9.26 24.57 8.75
CA GLU A 8 -7.83 24.33 8.49
C GLU A 8 -7.10 23.64 9.64
N GLU A 9 -7.67 23.58 10.84
CA GLU A 9 -6.95 23.14 12.05
C GLU A 9 -7.00 21.61 12.29
N LEU A 10 -7.68 20.84 11.43
CA LEU A 10 -7.84 19.39 11.60
C LEU A 10 -6.93 18.51 10.74
N HIS A 11 -6.10 19.07 9.85
CA HIS A 11 -5.36 18.27 8.87
C HIS A 11 -3.91 17.91 9.23
N ASP A 12 -3.36 18.38 10.36
CA ASP A 12 -1.97 18.07 10.74
C ASP A 12 -1.83 17.65 12.22
N ARG A 13 -2.63 16.65 12.63
CA ARG A 13 -2.46 16.02 13.94
C ARG A 13 -1.48 14.84 13.85
N THR A 14 -0.20 15.16 13.89
CA THR A 14 0.83 14.16 14.17
C THR A 14 0.61 13.59 15.57
N THR A 15 0.13 12.36 15.64
CA THR A 15 -0.09 11.63 16.91
C THR A 15 1.00 10.58 17.06
N ALA A 16 1.85 10.72 18.07
CA ALA A 16 2.81 9.68 18.42
C ALA A 16 2.07 8.57 19.18
N ILE A 17 1.86 7.45 18.51
CA ILE A 17 1.36 6.23 19.14
C ILE A 17 2.58 5.37 19.46
N ASP A 18 2.63 4.82 20.67
CA ASP A 18 3.68 3.87 21.02
C ASP A 18 3.60 2.64 20.08
N ARG A 19 4.75 2.23 19.55
CA ARG A 19 4.82 1.20 18.52
C ARG A 19 4.25 -0.14 19.02
N ALA A 20 4.43 -0.45 20.30
CA ALA A 20 3.90 -1.68 20.89
C ALA A 20 2.37 -1.63 21.05
N SER A 21 1.76 -0.45 21.10
CA SER A 21 0.30 -0.31 21.10
C SER A 21 -0.33 -0.49 19.72
N LEU A 22 0.44 -0.41 18.64
CA LEU A 22 0.02 -0.90 17.32
C LEU A 22 0.15 -2.43 17.22
N ASP A 23 1.03 -3.04 18.01
CA ASP A 23 1.21 -4.49 18.12
C ASP A 23 0.09 -5.18 18.94
N THR A 24 -1.17 -4.90 18.60
CA THR A 24 -2.38 -5.50 19.21
C THR A 24 -2.58 -7.00 18.90
N GLY A 25 -1.52 -7.74 18.59
CA GLY A 25 -1.58 -9.17 18.22
C GLY A 25 -2.28 -9.45 16.88
N ARG A 26 -3.11 -8.54 16.36
CA ARG A 26 -3.75 -8.63 15.04
C ARG A 26 -2.80 -8.31 13.88
N PHE A 27 -1.69 -7.63 14.17
CA PHE A 27 -0.61 -7.30 13.24
C PHE A 27 0.60 -8.25 13.31
N HIS A 28 0.53 -9.32 14.12
CA HIS A 28 1.63 -10.28 14.32
C HIS A 28 1.97 -11.13 13.08
N LYS A 29 1.20 -11.04 11.99
CA LYS A 29 1.66 -11.51 10.69
C LYS A 29 2.27 -10.31 9.98
N SER A 30 3.60 -10.22 10.00
CA SER A 30 4.35 -9.34 9.11
C SER A 30 3.95 -9.66 7.67
N VAL A 31 3.00 -8.91 7.12
CA VAL A 31 2.54 -9.08 5.74
C VAL A 31 3.50 -8.29 4.86
N ALA A 32 4.13 -8.96 3.89
CA ALA A 32 4.96 -8.27 2.92
C ALA A 32 4.14 -7.21 2.16
N ALA A 33 4.76 -6.07 1.88
CA ALA A 33 4.13 -4.97 1.17
C ALA A 33 4.97 -4.56 -0.04
N LEU A 34 4.28 -4.26 -1.15
CA LEU A 34 4.87 -3.57 -2.31
C LEU A 34 4.53 -2.09 -2.19
N VAL A 35 5.54 -1.23 -2.18
CA VAL A 35 5.40 0.22 -2.03
C VAL A 35 5.86 0.90 -3.30
N VAL A 36 5.05 1.83 -3.82
CA VAL A 36 5.43 2.64 -4.96
C VAL A 36 6.32 3.79 -4.49
N LEU A 37 7.55 3.84 -4.99
CA LEU A 37 8.54 4.83 -4.57
C LEU A 37 8.53 6.11 -5.42
N GLN A 38 7.94 6.07 -6.62
CA GLN A 38 7.92 7.19 -7.56
C GLN A 38 6.76 7.07 -8.56
N GLY A 39 6.31 8.21 -9.11
CA GLY A 39 5.28 8.29 -10.13
C GLY A 39 3.94 8.78 -9.57
N ALA A 40 2.89 8.73 -10.39
CA ALA A 40 1.55 9.22 -10.04
C ALA A 40 0.95 8.54 -8.80
N GLU A 41 1.39 7.32 -8.50
CA GLU A 41 0.89 6.49 -7.39
C GLU A 41 1.89 6.44 -6.21
N ILE A 42 2.84 7.37 -6.10
CA ILE A 42 3.85 7.39 -5.04
C ILE A 42 3.22 7.25 -3.64
N GLY A 43 3.84 6.43 -2.79
CA GLY A 43 3.35 6.15 -1.44
C GLY A 43 2.18 5.16 -1.39
N ARG A 44 1.66 4.69 -2.52
CA ARG A 44 0.66 3.62 -2.53
C ARG A 44 1.27 2.31 -2.03
N ASN A 45 0.55 1.64 -1.14
CA ASN A 45 0.98 0.41 -0.49
C ASN A 45 0.04 -0.74 -0.84
N TYR A 46 0.59 -1.81 -1.42
CA TYR A 46 -0.14 -3.05 -1.71
C TYR A 46 0.26 -4.13 -0.71
N ARG A 47 -0.69 -4.60 0.10
CA ARG A 47 -0.48 -5.75 0.98
C ARG A 47 -0.46 -7.03 0.13
N LEU A 48 0.67 -7.74 0.16
CA LEU A 48 0.83 -8.99 -0.57
C LEU A 48 0.14 -10.12 0.19
N ARG A 49 -0.72 -10.86 -0.50
CA ARG A 49 -1.41 -12.03 0.07
C ARG A 49 -0.53 -13.27 -0.11
N ARG A 50 -0.85 -14.34 0.62
CA ARG A 50 -0.25 -15.66 0.32
C ARG A 50 -0.65 -16.08 -1.10
N GLY A 51 0.29 -16.63 -1.85
CA GLY A 51 0.10 -17.02 -3.24
C GLY A 51 0.72 -16.02 -4.22
N PRO A 52 0.50 -16.23 -5.53
CA PRO A 52 1.04 -15.36 -6.56
C PRO A 52 0.33 -14.01 -6.59
N THR A 53 1.05 -12.98 -7.00
CA THR A 53 0.50 -11.66 -7.32
C THR A 53 1.10 -11.22 -8.65
N ILE A 54 0.26 -11.01 -9.66
CA ILE A 54 0.65 -10.51 -10.97
C ILE A 54 0.61 -8.99 -10.96
N ILE A 55 1.70 -8.40 -11.44
CA ILE A 55 1.85 -6.97 -11.68
C ILE A 55 1.90 -6.77 -13.19
N GLY A 56 1.10 -5.87 -13.74
CA GLY A 56 1.11 -5.58 -15.18
C GLY A 56 -0.04 -4.66 -15.59
N ARG A 57 -0.12 -4.26 -16.87
CA ARG A 57 -1.22 -3.38 -17.35
C ARG A 57 -2.51 -4.12 -17.68
N GLY A 58 -2.44 -5.45 -17.78
CA GLY A 58 -3.56 -6.29 -18.19
C GLY A 58 -4.69 -6.25 -17.16
N PHE A 59 -5.93 -6.44 -17.63
CA PHE A 59 -7.11 -6.49 -16.75
C PHE A 59 -7.10 -7.68 -15.78
N GLY A 60 -6.29 -8.71 -16.05
CA GLY A 60 -6.13 -9.86 -15.17
C GLY A 60 -5.06 -9.70 -14.08
N ALA A 61 -4.30 -8.60 -14.07
CA ALA A 61 -3.28 -8.36 -13.04
C ALA A 61 -3.91 -7.88 -11.73
N GLU A 62 -3.51 -8.45 -10.59
CA GLU A 62 -3.98 -8.00 -9.27
C GLU A 62 -3.46 -6.60 -8.94
N ILE A 63 -2.24 -6.26 -9.37
CA ILE A 63 -1.68 -4.92 -9.27
C ILE A 63 -1.55 -4.34 -10.68
N ARG A 64 -2.52 -3.50 -11.04
CA ARG A 64 -2.59 -2.91 -12.37
C ARG A 64 -1.67 -1.69 -12.47
N LEU A 65 -0.76 -1.72 -13.45
CA LEU A 65 0.07 -0.59 -13.82
C LEU A 65 -0.61 0.20 -14.96
N PRO A 66 -0.92 1.49 -14.77
CA PRO A 66 -1.44 2.35 -15.84
C PRO A 66 -0.27 2.87 -16.70
N ASP A 67 0.53 1.96 -17.25
CA ASP A 67 1.71 2.25 -18.06
C ASP A 67 1.70 1.39 -19.33
N ASP A 68 1.70 2.04 -20.50
CA ASP A 68 1.64 1.37 -21.80
C ASP A 68 2.93 0.62 -22.15
N LEU A 69 4.07 1.00 -21.55
CA LEU A 69 5.34 0.30 -21.69
C LEU A 69 5.41 -0.96 -20.84
N ALA A 70 4.55 -1.11 -19.83
CA ALA A 70 4.45 -2.32 -19.03
C ALA A 70 3.81 -3.47 -19.84
N SER A 71 4.23 -4.70 -19.57
CA SER A 71 3.60 -5.89 -20.14
C SER A 71 2.21 -6.12 -19.54
N ARG A 72 1.36 -6.88 -20.23
CA ARG A 72 0.04 -7.28 -19.67
C ARG A 72 0.20 -8.05 -18.36
N GLU A 73 1.19 -8.94 -18.33
CA GLU A 73 1.72 -9.63 -17.15
C GLU A 73 3.22 -9.33 -17.10
N HIS A 74 3.64 -8.38 -16.28
CA HIS A 74 5.01 -7.85 -16.27
C HIS A 74 5.89 -8.54 -15.23
N ALA A 75 5.36 -8.78 -14.05
CA ALA A 75 6.06 -9.49 -12.99
C ALA A 75 5.09 -10.36 -12.17
N ARG A 76 5.63 -11.40 -11.55
CA ARG A 76 4.91 -12.28 -10.60
C ARG A 76 5.67 -12.32 -9.29
N LEU A 77 5.00 -11.95 -8.21
CA LEU A 77 5.53 -12.07 -6.85
C LEU A 77 4.99 -13.33 -6.20
N GLU A 78 5.85 -14.09 -5.53
CA GLU A 78 5.44 -15.27 -4.75
C GLU A 78 5.85 -15.10 -3.28
N CYS A 79 4.85 -14.89 -2.43
CA CYS A 79 5.05 -14.84 -0.98
C CYS A 79 4.97 -16.26 -0.40
N ARG A 80 6.13 -16.88 -0.19
CA ARG A 80 6.26 -18.15 0.53
C ARG A 80 6.42 -17.89 2.02
N THR A 81 5.64 -18.57 2.85
CA THR A 81 6.00 -18.68 4.27
C THR A 81 7.16 -19.66 4.42
N PRO A 82 8.17 -19.36 5.25
CA PRO A 82 9.17 -20.35 5.60
C PRO A 82 8.48 -21.57 6.22
N SER A 83 8.85 -22.76 5.74
CA SER A 83 8.43 -24.06 6.28
C SER A 83 9.14 -24.38 7.57
#